data_AF-T0RLL6-F1
#
_entry.id   AF-T0RLL6-F1
#
_cell.length_a   1.000
_cell.length_b   1.000
_cell.length_c   1.000
_cell.angle_alpha   90.00
_cell.angle_beta   90.00
_cell.angle_gamma   90.00
#
_symmetry.space_group_name_H-M   'P 1'
#
loop_
_entity.id
_entity.type
_entity.pdbx_description
1 polymer ?
#
loop_
_entity_poly.entity_id
_entity_poly.type
_entity_poly.pdbx_seq_one_letter_code
_entity_poly.pdbx_strand_id
1 'polypeptide(L)'
;MDEKKKTGREIEIDHIDLDVLKTRTTEIPGLIPYPHHSGGVTITPEDKGKIKGRAMAAMKEQTNRELEQLINQMKPLIDQANKLKKRIHISEIIYEADIPFEPLIGHCYYVYRKEEGKAFMSMISPEEWGPKGPYKEFVGKVKLLHDHTWEIED
;
A
#
# COMPACT_ATOMS: atom_id res chain seq x y z
N MET A 1 51.33 43.06 -52.95
CA MET A 1 51.47 44.16 -51.98
C MET A 1 50.15 44.27 -51.23
N ASP A 2 50.19 44.70 -49.98
CA ASP A 2 49.05 45.09 -49.13
C ASP A 2 48.52 44.10 -48.07
N GLU A 3 49.28 44.16 -46.96
CA GLU A 3 48.87 44.31 -45.56
C GLU A 3 47.93 43.29 -44.90
N LYS A 4 48.58 42.35 -44.20
CA LYS A 4 48.02 41.58 -43.09
C LYS A 4 47.53 42.52 -41.98
N LYS A 5 46.23 42.45 -41.66
CA LYS A 5 45.62 43.00 -40.43
C LYS A 5 46.44 42.58 -39.20
N LYS A 6 47.09 43.54 -38.53
CA LYS A 6 47.75 43.35 -37.24
C LYS A 6 46.71 43.13 -36.15
N THR A 7 46.68 41.92 -35.64
CA THR A 7 45.96 41.47 -34.45
C THR A 7 46.65 42.03 -33.19
N GLY A 8 45.89 42.68 -32.32
CA GLY A 8 46.24 42.98 -30.92
C GLY A 8 47.29 44.08 -30.69
N ARG A 9 46.92 45.18 -30.00
CA ARG A 9 47.91 46.03 -29.33
C ARG A 9 48.43 45.27 -28.09
N GLU A 10 49.74 45.23 -27.93
CA GLU A 10 50.38 44.79 -26.68
C GLU A 10 49.97 45.74 -25.56
N ILE A 11 49.58 45.18 -24.41
CA ILE A 11 49.10 45.95 -23.26
C ILE A 11 50.33 46.53 -22.56
N GLU A 12 50.48 47.85 -22.54
CA GLU A 12 51.51 48.52 -21.75
C GLU A 12 51.24 48.29 -20.26
N ILE A 13 52.09 47.46 -19.63
CA ILE A 13 51.91 46.96 -18.26
C ILE A 13 52.18 48.06 -17.21
N ASP A 14 52.91 49.12 -17.59
CA ASP A 14 53.48 50.09 -16.65
C ASP A 14 52.59 51.30 -16.35
N HIS A 15 51.57 51.58 -17.18
CA HIS A 15 50.77 52.80 -16.97
C HIS A 15 49.29 52.82 -17.37
N ILE A 16 48.70 51.74 -17.90
CA ILE A 16 47.23 51.70 -18.07
C ILE A 16 46.64 50.36 -17.61
N ASP A 17 45.80 50.51 -16.57
CA ASP A 17 44.63 49.71 -16.20
C ASP A 17 44.77 48.53 -15.23
N LEU A 18 45.87 48.36 -14.49
CA LEU A 18 45.81 47.42 -13.34
C LEU A 18 44.77 47.88 -12.31
N ASP A 19 44.71 49.18 -12.03
CA ASP A 19 43.73 49.76 -11.10
C ASP A 19 42.30 49.70 -11.67
N VAL A 20 42.13 49.91 -12.98
CA VAL A 20 40.82 49.80 -13.64
C VAL A 20 40.33 48.35 -13.70
N LEU A 21 41.22 47.37 -13.90
CA LEU A 21 40.86 45.95 -13.86
C LEU A 21 40.46 45.49 -12.46
N LYS A 22 41.10 46.03 -11.41
CA LYS A 22 40.66 45.84 -10.02
C LYS A 22 39.26 46.39 -9.78
N THR A 23 38.92 47.57 -10.30
CA THR A 23 37.54 48.09 -10.15
C THR A 23 36.46 47.22 -10.81
N ARG A 24 36.83 46.38 -11.80
CA ARG A 24 35.91 45.48 -12.52
C ARG A 24 35.82 44.08 -11.92
N THR A 25 36.54 43.82 -10.83
CA THR A 25 36.63 42.52 -10.17
C THR A 25 36.31 42.67 -8.69
N THR A 26 35.58 41.72 -8.09
CA THR A 26 35.35 41.71 -6.64
C THR A 26 36.62 41.30 -5.89
N GLU A 27 36.95 42.01 -4.81
CA GLU A 27 38.13 41.80 -3.96
C GLU A 27 38.17 40.41 -3.28
N ILE A 28 37.01 39.75 -3.12
CA ILE A 28 36.87 38.44 -2.46
C ILE A 28 36.02 37.49 -3.32
N PRO A 29 36.57 36.96 -4.44
CA PRO A 29 35.80 36.18 -5.40
C PRO A 29 35.32 34.82 -4.85
N GLY A 30 35.98 34.27 -3.83
CA GLY A 30 35.62 32.97 -3.23
C GLY A 30 34.37 32.99 -2.34
N LEU A 31 33.82 34.16 -2.02
CA LEU A 31 32.70 34.29 -1.08
C LEU A 31 31.35 34.58 -1.76
N ILE A 32 31.35 34.94 -3.05
CA ILE A 32 30.15 35.41 -3.74
C ILE A 32 29.53 34.33 -4.64
N PRO A 33 28.20 34.10 -4.57
CA PRO A 33 27.52 33.06 -5.34
C PRO A 33 27.18 33.50 -6.79
N TYR A 34 27.77 34.59 -7.27
CA TYR A 34 27.51 35.21 -8.57
C TYR A 34 28.83 35.67 -9.22
N PRO A 35 28.83 36.04 -10.53
CA PRO A 35 30.04 36.45 -11.24
C PRO A 35 30.81 37.58 -10.55
N HIS A 36 32.11 37.37 -10.35
CA HIS A 36 33.00 38.30 -9.68
C HIS A 36 33.65 39.32 -10.63
N HIS A 37 33.39 39.23 -11.94
CA HIS A 37 33.86 40.17 -12.96
C HIS A 37 32.82 40.37 -14.07
N SER A 38 32.92 41.51 -14.78
CA SER A 38 31.98 41.93 -15.84
C SER A 38 31.82 40.95 -17.02
N GLY A 39 32.82 40.11 -17.30
CA GLY A 39 32.74 39.06 -18.34
C GLY A 39 32.23 37.68 -17.87
N GLY A 40 31.76 37.54 -16.63
CA GLY A 40 31.38 36.22 -16.07
C GLY A 40 29.94 35.82 -16.39
N VAL A 41 29.67 34.52 -16.46
CA VAL A 41 28.35 33.97 -16.83
C VAL A 41 27.32 34.25 -15.73
N THR A 42 26.22 34.94 -16.04
CA THR A 42 25.14 35.21 -15.08
C THR A 42 24.57 33.90 -14.50
N ILE A 43 24.76 33.69 -13.19
CA ILE A 43 24.18 32.57 -12.44
C ILE A 43 22.88 33.06 -11.80
N THR A 44 21.73 32.67 -12.35
CA THR A 44 20.44 32.93 -11.71
C THR A 44 20.20 31.91 -10.60
N PRO A 45 19.87 32.32 -9.37
CA PRO A 45 19.55 31.37 -8.31
C PRO A 45 18.33 30.54 -8.72
N GLU A 46 18.45 29.22 -8.59
CA GLU A 46 17.33 28.32 -8.84
C GLU A 46 16.17 28.61 -7.90
N ASP A 47 14.94 28.44 -8.42
CA ASP A 47 13.72 28.59 -7.66
C ASP A 47 13.55 27.39 -6.72
N LYS A 48 14.22 27.47 -5.57
CA LYS A 48 14.17 26.46 -4.51
C LYS A 48 12.74 26.15 -4.06
N GLY A 49 11.82 27.12 -4.18
CA GLY A 49 10.40 26.95 -3.89
C GLY A 49 9.73 25.98 -4.86
N LYS A 50 9.93 26.17 -6.17
CA LYS A 50 9.42 25.25 -7.20
C LYS A 50 9.99 23.85 -7.08
N ILE A 51 11.29 23.72 -6.81
CA ILE A 51 11.96 22.41 -6.67
C ILE A 51 11.37 21.66 -5.46
N LYS A 52 11.27 22.32 -4.30
CA LYS A 52 10.66 21.72 -3.09
C LYS A 52 9.19 21.39 -3.30
N GLY A 53 8.43 22.27 -3.94
CA GLY A 53 7.01 22.03 -4.23
C GLY A 53 6.80 20.79 -5.12
N ARG A 54 7.61 20.64 -6.18
CA ARG A 54 7.59 19.46 -7.05
C ARG A 54 7.99 18.18 -6.30
N ALA A 55 9.06 18.24 -5.50
CA ALA A 55 9.51 17.11 -4.70
C ALA A 55 8.44 16.68 -3.67
N MET A 56 7.79 17.63 -3.00
CA MET A 56 6.69 17.33 -2.07
C MET A 56 5.47 16.74 -2.77
N ALA A 57 5.11 17.25 -3.96
CA ALA A 57 4.01 16.71 -4.74
C ALA A 57 4.28 15.26 -5.17
N ALA A 58 5.48 15.00 -5.71
CA ALA A 58 5.90 13.65 -6.11
C ALA A 58 5.96 12.69 -4.90
N MET A 59 6.46 13.17 -3.76
CA MET A 59 6.48 12.40 -2.51
C MET A 59 5.05 12.05 -2.06
N LYS A 60 4.13 13.01 -2.03
CA LYS A 60 2.72 12.74 -1.66
C LYS A 60 2.06 11.72 -2.58
N GLU A 61 2.29 11.85 -3.88
CA GLU A 61 1.77 10.92 -4.87
C GLU A 61 2.31 9.50 -4.65
N GLN A 62 3.61 9.38 -4.35
CA GLN A 62 4.24 8.10 -4.01
C GLN A 62 3.67 7.51 -2.72
N THR A 63 3.60 8.29 -1.64
CA THR A 63 3.04 7.83 -0.36
C THR A 63 1.59 7.39 -0.50
N ASN A 64 0.79 8.08 -1.31
CA ASN A 64 -0.59 7.68 -1.55
C ASN A 64 -0.68 6.31 -2.25
N ARG A 65 0.18 6.06 -3.26
CA ARG A 65 0.26 4.74 -3.91
C ARG A 65 0.67 3.63 -2.93
N GLU A 66 1.65 3.90 -2.08
CA GLU A 66 2.10 2.93 -1.07
C GLU A 66 0.98 2.63 -0.04
N LEU A 67 0.24 3.66 0.38
CA LEU A 67 -0.91 3.49 1.27
C LEU A 67 -2.03 2.65 0.62
N GLU A 68 -2.34 2.91 -0.65
CA GLU A 68 -3.31 2.11 -1.40
C GLU A 68 -2.90 0.64 -1.50
N GLN A 69 -1.61 0.36 -1.73
CA GLN A 69 -1.08 -0.99 -1.72
C GLN A 69 -1.25 -1.67 -0.36
N LEU A 70 -0.91 -0.98 0.74
CA LEU A 70 -1.10 -1.51 2.10
C LEU A 70 -2.57 -1.81 2.39
N ILE A 71 -3.49 -0.92 2.01
CA ILE A 71 -4.93 -1.14 2.16
C ILE A 71 -5.36 -2.39 1.37
N ASN A 72 -4.89 -2.55 0.13
CA ASN A 72 -5.23 -3.70 -0.70
C ASN A 72 -4.67 -5.01 -0.13
N GLN A 73 -3.52 -4.99 0.56
CA GLN A 73 -3.00 -6.15 1.30
C GLN A 73 -3.78 -6.43 2.58
N MET A 74 -4.35 -5.41 3.23
CA MET A 74 -5.14 -5.58 4.45
C MET A 74 -6.53 -6.16 4.18
N LYS A 75 -7.17 -5.83 3.06
CA LYS A 75 -8.47 -6.38 2.66
C LYS A 75 -8.55 -7.91 2.75
N PRO A 76 -7.64 -8.70 2.16
CA PRO A 76 -7.69 -10.16 2.26
C PRO A 76 -7.43 -10.66 3.69
N LEU A 77 -6.64 -9.95 4.51
CA LEU A 77 -6.43 -10.31 5.92
C LEU A 77 -7.73 -10.17 6.72
N ILE A 78 -8.50 -9.11 6.47
CA ILE A 78 -9.82 -8.90 7.09
C ILE A 78 -10.78 -10.01 6.67
N ASP A 79 -10.81 -10.36 5.38
CA ASP A 79 -11.63 -11.46 4.86
C ASP A 79 -11.26 -12.80 5.51
N GLN A 80 -9.96 -13.12 5.61
CA GLN A 80 -9.47 -14.33 6.27
C GLN A 80 -9.85 -14.34 7.76
N ALA A 81 -9.71 -13.22 8.46
CA ALA A 81 -10.11 -13.10 9.87
C ALA A 81 -11.62 -13.32 10.05
N ASN A 82 -12.45 -12.79 9.14
CA ASN A 82 -13.90 -13.01 9.18
C ASN A 82 -14.27 -14.47 8.90
N LYS A 83 -13.63 -15.12 7.93
CA LYS A 83 -13.79 -16.55 7.67
C LYS A 83 -13.42 -17.40 8.88
N LEU A 84 -12.30 -17.08 9.54
CA LEU A 84 -11.87 -17.77 10.75
C LEU A 84 -12.88 -17.60 11.90
N LYS A 85 -13.39 -16.37 12.12
CA LYS A 85 -14.44 -16.11 13.11
C LYS A 85 -15.70 -16.92 12.83
N LYS A 86 -16.15 -16.94 11.57
CA LYS A 86 -17.32 -17.73 11.15
C LYS A 86 -17.09 -19.21 11.47
N ARG A 87 -15.91 -19.76 11.15
CA ARG A 87 -15.53 -21.15 11.43
C ARG A 87 -15.56 -21.48 12.92
N ILE A 88 -15.02 -20.61 13.77
CA ILE A 88 -15.06 -20.78 15.23
C ILE A 88 -16.50 -20.82 15.74
N HIS A 89 -17.30 -19.83 15.35
CA HIS A 89 -18.70 -19.74 15.77
C HIS A 89 -19.53 -20.98 15.41
N ILE A 90 -19.34 -21.50 14.20
CA ILE A 90 -20.02 -22.73 13.76
C ILE A 90 -19.55 -23.93 14.56
N SER A 91 -18.24 -24.01 14.81
CA SER A 91 -17.68 -25.10 15.61
C SER A 91 -18.25 -25.09 17.02
N GLU A 92 -18.40 -23.92 17.64
CA GLU A 92 -19.07 -23.76 18.94
C GLU A 92 -20.50 -24.30 18.90
N ILE A 93 -21.31 -23.91 17.90
CA ILE A 93 -22.68 -24.40 17.73
C ILE A 93 -22.72 -25.93 17.60
N ILE A 94 -21.78 -26.52 16.85
CA ILE A 94 -21.76 -27.97 16.63
C ILE A 94 -21.31 -28.71 17.89
N TYR A 95 -20.33 -28.19 18.63
CA TYR A 95 -19.91 -28.78 19.91
C TYR A 95 -20.98 -28.66 21.00
N GLU A 96 -21.82 -27.63 20.95
CA GLU A 96 -22.99 -27.49 21.82
C GLU A 96 -24.19 -28.33 21.37
N ALA A 97 -24.20 -28.79 20.11
CA ALA A 97 -25.28 -29.59 19.56
C ALA A 97 -25.27 -31.02 20.10
N ASP A 98 -26.47 -31.60 20.18
CA ASP A 98 -26.63 -33.02 20.47
C ASP A 98 -26.26 -33.86 19.25
N ILE A 99 -25.18 -34.63 19.34
CA ILE A 99 -24.67 -35.48 18.27
C ILE A 99 -24.84 -36.95 18.66
N PRO A 100 -25.84 -37.66 18.12
CA PRO A 100 -26.15 -39.04 18.53
C PRO A 100 -25.25 -40.09 17.85
N PHE A 101 -24.21 -39.70 17.13
CA PHE A 101 -23.34 -40.59 16.35
C PHE A 101 -21.89 -40.07 16.29
N GLU A 102 -20.95 -40.92 15.86
CA GLU A 102 -19.57 -40.49 15.61
C GLU A 102 -19.46 -39.92 14.19
N PRO A 103 -19.12 -38.61 14.02
CA PRO A 103 -18.98 -38.02 12.70
C PRO A 103 -17.68 -38.48 12.03
N LEU A 104 -17.77 -38.80 10.75
CA LEU A 104 -16.68 -39.29 9.92
C LEU A 104 -16.11 -38.16 9.06
N ILE A 105 -14.79 -38.11 8.95
CA ILE A 105 -14.06 -37.15 8.12
C ILE A 105 -14.51 -37.29 6.66
N GLY A 106 -14.74 -36.16 5.99
CA GLY A 106 -15.13 -36.07 4.60
C GLY A 106 -16.64 -36.22 4.35
N HIS A 107 -17.42 -36.58 5.36
CA HIS A 107 -18.87 -36.71 5.26
C HIS A 107 -19.60 -35.39 5.56
N CYS A 108 -20.73 -35.21 4.87
CA CYS A 108 -21.65 -34.11 5.11
C CYS A 108 -22.74 -34.53 6.10
N TYR A 109 -23.13 -33.57 6.93
CA TYR A 109 -24.17 -33.70 7.94
C TYR A 109 -25.04 -32.45 7.92
N TYR A 110 -26.20 -32.53 8.56
CA TYR A 110 -27.20 -31.46 8.58
C TYR A 110 -27.47 -31.06 10.02
N VAL A 111 -27.37 -29.75 10.30
CA VAL A 111 -27.60 -29.19 11.63
C VAL A 111 -28.99 -28.59 11.69
N TYR A 112 -29.71 -28.92 12.76
CA TYR A 112 -31.10 -28.53 12.97
C TYR A 112 -31.29 -27.95 14.37
N ARG A 113 -32.37 -27.19 14.54
CA ARG A 113 -32.81 -26.68 15.85
C ARG A 113 -34.15 -27.30 16.24
N LYS A 114 -34.23 -27.90 17.42
CA LYS A 114 -35.48 -28.43 18.01
C LYS A 114 -36.39 -27.29 18.48
N GLU A 115 -37.66 -27.60 18.74
CA GLU A 115 -38.63 -26.68 19.34
C GLU A 115 -38.13 -26.08 20.68
N GLU A 116 -37.42 -26.88 21.49
CA GLU A 116 -36.82 -26.49 22.77
C GLU A 116 -35.56 -25.59 22.62
N GLY A 117 -35.15 -25.26 21.40
CA GLY A 117 -34.00 -24.40 21.11
C GLY A 117 -32.65 -25.12 21.04
N LYS A 118 -32.57 -26.39 21.47
CA LYS A 118 -31.34 -27.20 21.36
C LYS A 118 -31.01 -27.52 19.90
N ALA A 119 -29.74 -27.33 19.53
CA ALA A 119 -29.22 -27.77 18.25
C ALA A 119 -28.94 -29.29 18.27
N PHE A 120 -29.11 -29.96 17.15
CA PHE A 120 -28.71 -31.36 16.98
C PHE A 120 -28.23 -31.61 15.55
N MET A 121 -27.36 -32.60 15.39
CA MET A 121 -26.84 -33.00 14.09
C MET A 121 -27.50 -34.28 13.60
N SER A 122 -27.81 -34.35 12.31
CA SER A 122 -28.37 -35.52 11.65
C SER A 122 -27.63 -35.84 10.35
N MET A 123 -27.70 -37.10 9.93
CA MET A 123 -27.24 -37.54 8.61
C MET A 123 -28.31 -37.35 7.52
N ILE A 124 -29.55 -37.11 7.92
CA ILE A 124 -30.72 -37.04 7.03
C ILE A 124 -30.90 -35.59 6.56
N SER A 125 -31.08 -35.39 5.26
CA SER A 125 -31.28 -34.08 4.66
C SER A 125 -32.68 -33.51 4.92
N PRO A 126 -32.90 -32.18 4.82
CA PRO A 126 -34.22 -31.57 5.01
C PRO A 126 -35.29 -32.12 4.04
N GLU A 127 -34.87 -32.54 2.85
CA GLU A 127 -35.76 -33.10 1.83
C GLU A 127 -36.24 -34.52 2.19
N GLU A 128 -35.41 -35.29 2.90
CA GLU A 128 -35.71 -36.66 3.32
C GLU A 128 -36.59 -36.74 4.58
N TRP A 129 -36.59 -35.70 5.41
CA TRP A 129 -37.42 -35.65 6.62
C TRP A 129 -38.92 -35.51 6.36
N GLY A 130 -39.30 -35.06 5.16
CA GLY A 130 -40.69 -34.78 4.81
C GLY A 130 -41.29 -33.56 5.56
N PRO A 131 -42.61 -33.32 5.41
CA PRO A 131 -43.26 -32.07 5.84
C PRO A 131 -43.38 -31.88 7.36
N LYS A 132 -43.08 -32.90 8.19
CA LYS A 132 -43.11 -32.85 9.66
C LYS A 132 -41.85 -33.48 10.26
N GLY A 133 -40.68 -33.00 9.86
CA GLY A 133 -39.43 -33.38 10.50
C GLY A 133 -39.40 -33.04 12.01
N PRO A 134 -38.50 -33.64 12.81
CA PRO A 134 -38.39 -33.42 14.25
C PRO A 134 -37.68 -32.10 14.61
N TYR A 135 -37.61 -31.16 13.66
CA TYR A 135 -36.91 -29.89 13.79
C TYR A 135 -37.86 -28.74 13.48
N LYS A 136 -37.59 -27.61 14.13
CA LYS A 136 -38.27 -26.34 13.90
C LYS A 136 -37.62 -25.56 12.75
N GLU A 137 -36.30 -25.59 12.70
CA GLU A 137 -35.51 -24.80 11.75
C GLU A 137 -34.31 -25.63 11.25
N PHE A 138 -34.04 -25.55 9.95
CA PHE A 138 -32.81 -26.05 9.34
C PHE A 138 -31.74 -24.96 9.44
N VAL A 139 -30.60 -25.29 10.05
CA VAL A 139 -29.51 -24.33 10.25
C VAL A 139 -28.56 -24.34 9.06
N GLY A 140 -28.21 -25.52 8.56
CA GLY A 140 -27.31 -25.64 7.41
C GLY A 140 -26.69 -27.03 7.26
N LYS A 141 -26.04 -27.22 6.11
CA LYS A 141 -25.25 -28.41 5.80
C LYS A 141 -23.79 -28.16 6.20
N VAL A 142 -23.20 -29.11 6.92
CA VAL A 142 -21.82 -29.03 7.41
C VAL A 142 -21.03 -30.24 6.94
N LYS A 143 -19.73 -30.07 6.74
CA LYS A 143 -18.81 -31.13 6.38
C LYS A 143 -17.67 -31.19 7.39
N LEU A 144 -17.36 -32.40 7.84
CA LEU A 144 -16.18 -32.61 8.69
C LEU A 144 -14.93 -32.69 7.81
N LEU A 145 -13.99 -31.78 8.03
CA LEU A 145 -12.71 -31.73 7.32
C LEU A 145 -11.66 -32.65 7.99
N HIS A 146 -10.57 -32.88 7.27
CA HIS A 146 -9.46 -33.75 7.72
C HIS A 146 -8.75 -33.26 8.99
N ASP A 147 -8.82 -31.95 9.25
CA ASP A 147 -8.28 -31.32 10.45
C ASP A 147 -9.28 -31.29 11.62
N HIS A 148 -10.32 -32.14 11.56
CA HIS A 148 -11.40 -32.24 12.56
C HIS A 148 -12.20 -30.95 12.76
N THR A 149 -12.18 -30.08 11.76
CA THR A 149 -12.98 -28.84 11.78
C THR A 149 -14.21 -28.96 10.90
N TRP A 150 -15.15 -28.07 11.15
CA TRP A 150 -16.41 -28.03 10.43
C TRP A 150 -16.43 -26.90 9.41
N GLU A 151 -16.86 -27.21 8.20
CA GLU A 151 -17.11 -26.25 7.13
C GLU A 151 -18.59 -26.27 6.76
N ILE A 152 -19.21 -25.10 6.57
CA ILE A 152 -20.57 -25.02 6.04
C ILE A 152 -20.50 -25.11 4.53
N GLU A 153 -21.27 -26.04 3.96
CA GLU A 153 -21.63 -25.99 2.56
C GLU A 153 -22.95 -25.21 2.44
N ASP A 154 -22.90 -24.09 1.73
CA ASP A 154 -24.03 -23.22 1.40
C ASP A 154 -24.93 -23.87 0.31
#